data_AF-A0A7X2HM47-F1
#
_entry.id   AF-A0A7X2HM47-F1
#
_cell.length_a   1.000
_cell.length_b   1.000
_cell.length_c   1.000
_cell.angle_alpha   90.00
_cell.angle_beta   90.00
_cell.angle_gamma   90.00
#
_symmetry.space_group_name_H-M   'P 1'
#
loop_
_entity.id
_entity.type
_entity.pdbx_description
1 polymer ?
#
loop_
_entity_poly.entity_id
_entity_poly.type
_entity_poly.pdbx_seq_one_letter_code
_entity_poly.pdbx_strand_id
1 'polypeptide(L)'
;MKRLSIALWVAAALCSGAAAAESIGLTPRLDAVPPPAESTAFKPDPNLVALGKRVFFDPRLSEPQGTSCAACHDPGRAFAPTLKGEALRIGVPAGSRPGHVAARNAPSLLYLRYIPHRYFFQDDDASFPSPFGGFFADGRADSIPEQIRGPLFSPDEMGNRSARDLQRKVAGTDLGEAFAKQFGANAVHEPERLVSVLGKALEAYFQSDELAPFTSRFDDFLRKRTPLSAAEMRGLALFRNPDKGNCASCHLMVESSSRPERSLFTDFGYDAIAVPRNPLLPANKDARHFDVGLCQTARTLKWPEPDQWCGYFRTAGLRNVAVRQTFMHNGVFRTLRDTVAFYATRSTDPAQWYPGGKRFNDVPAKYQGNINVNAVPMNRRPGTTPALTEDEIDDIVAFLRTLTDARYVALMPDPAADKARSAHAPKVAAKTVALERQPPAGTNTR
;
A
#
# COMPACT_ATOMS: atom_id res chain seq x y z
N MET A 1 41.66 74.23 -0.78
CA MET A 1 41.14 74.13 0.60
C MET A 1 40.19 72.94 0.64
N LYS A 2 40.70 71.70 0.79
CA LYS A 2 40.86 70.89 2.02
C LYS A 2 39.53 70.58 2.76
N ARG A 3 39.10 69.31 2.62
CA ARG A 3 38.53 68.36 3.63
C ARG A 3 38.03 67.13 2.84
N LEU A 4 38.85 66.11 2.55
CA LEU A 4 39.38 65.02 3.39
C LEU A 4 38.29 64.25 4.16
N SER A 5 37.98 63.03 3.70
CA SER A 5 37.33 61.97 4.50
C SER A 5 37.77 60.59 3.98
N ILE A 6 38.95 60.22 4.50
CA ILE A 6 39.47 58.91 4.90
C ILE A 6 38.66 57.68 4.47
N ALA A 7 39.27 56.91 3.58
CA ALA A 7 38.98 55.49 3.36
C ALA A 7 39.49 54.67 4.54
N LEU A 8 38.67 53.76 5.06
CA LEU A 8 39.12 52.69 5.96
C LEU A 8 38.78 51.35 5.32
N TRP A 9 39.83 50.68 4.83
CA TRP A 9 39.81 49.27 4.49
C TRP A 9 39.86 48.44 5.77
N VAL A 10 38.90 47.56 5.98
CA VAL A 10 39.04 46.41 6.87
C VAL A 10 38.69 45.17 6.06
N ALA A 11 39.71 44.36 5.80
CA ALA A 11 39.59 43.01 5.29
C ALA A 11 39.76 42.03 6.46
N ALA A 12 38.76 41.17 6.70
CA ALA A 12 38.80 39.89 7.43
C ALA A 12 37.34 39.44 7.63
N ALA A 13 36.91 38.19 7.47
CA ALA A 13 37.52 36.94 7.05
C ALA A 13 36.40 36.03 6.54
N LEU A 14 36.74 35.07 5.67
CA LEU A 14 35.85 33.99 5.27
C LEU A 14 35.37 33.19 6.50
N CYS A 15 34.06 32.94 6.59
CA CYS A 15 33.51 31.75 7.21
C CYS A 15 32.33 31.28 6.37
N SER A 16 32.65 30.33 5.49
CA SER A 16 31.89 29.14 5.13
C SER A 16 30.38 29.18 5.40
N GLY A 17 29.61 29.20 4.31
CA GLY A 17 28.20 28.85 4.34
C GLY A 17 28.01 27.45 4.90
N ALA A 18 27.61 27.37 6.15
CA ALA A 18 26.88 26.23 6.66
C ALA A 18 25.42 26.42 6.23
N ALA A 19 24.95 25.60 5.29
CA ALA A 19 23.53 25.37 5.14
C ALA A 19 23.04 24.84 6.50
N ALA A 20 22.42 25.71 7.30
CA ALA A 20 21.70 25.27 8.48
C ALA A 20 20.58 24.36 7.96
N ALA A 21 20.62 23.09 8.36
CA ALA A 21 19.51 22.19 8.12
C ALA A 21 18.27 22.83 8.76
N GLU A 22 17.32 23.27 7.93
CA GLU A 22 16.05 23.75 8.44
C GLU A 22 15.39 22.59 9.18
N SER A 23 14.89 22.85 10.38
CA SER A 23 14.13 21.89 11.17
C SER A 23 12.72 22.44 11.34
N ILE A 24 11.73 21.57 11.34
CA ILE A 24 10.39 21.88 11.82
C ILE A 24 10.28 21.17 13.18
N GLY A 25 10.48 21.93 14.26
CA GLY A 25 10.64 21.36 15.61
C GLY A 25 11.96 20.59 15.77
N LEU A 26 11.91 19.36 16.31
CA LEU A 26 13.07 18.47 16.48
C LEU A 26 13.31 17.53 15.29
N THR A 27 12.46 17.61 14.26
CA THR A 27 12.51 16.73 13.09
C THR A 27 13.30 17.41 11.96
N PRO A 28 14.28 16.73 11.34
CA PRO A 28 14.93 17.23 10.14
C PRO A 28 13.89 17.54 9.07
N ARG A 29 13.86 18.78 8.55
CA ARG A 29 13.05 19.13 7.38
C ARG A 29 13.71 18.48 6.18
N LEU A 30 13.16 17.37 5.71
CA LEU A 30 13.55 16.78 4.43
C LEU A 30 12.61 17.34 3.36
N ASP A 31 13.11 18.39 2.70
CA ASP A 31 12.67 19.11 1.49
C ASP A 31 11.18 19.45 1.31
N ALA A 32 10.94 20.48 0.49
CA ALA A 32 9.62 20.99 0.18
C ALA A 32 8.65 19.88 -0.26
N VAL A 33 7.36 20.07 0.06
CA VAL A 33 6.27 19.18 -0.40
C VAL A 33 6.47 18.89 -1.89
N PRO A 34 6.60 17.61 -2.29
CA PRO A 34 6.75 17.24 -3.69
C PRO A 34 5.64 17.89 -4.52
N PRO A 35 5.95 18.31 -5.76
CA PRO A 35 4.93 18.85 -6.63
C PRO A 35 3.77 17.84 -6.74
N PRO A 36 2.51 18.30 -6.74
CA PRO A 36 1.37 17.40 -6.87
C PRO A 36 1.52 16.42 -8.03
N ALA A 37 0.96 15.22 -7.90
CA ALA A 37 1.04 14.18 -8.94
C ALA A 37 0.69 14.69 -10.35
N GLU A 38 -0.25 15.63 -10.44
CA GLU A 38 -0.72 16.27 -11.67
C GLU A 38 0.28 17.24 -12.35
N SER A 39 1.31 17.71 -11.66
CA SER A 39 2.36 18.57 -12.22
C SER A 39 3.63 17.82 -12.59
N THR A 40 3.71 16.52 -12.28
CA THR A 40 4.84 15.67 -12.65
C THR A 40 4.64 15.07 -14.04
N ALA A 41 5.48 15.47 -15.00
CA ALA A 41 5.48 14.90 -16.35
C ALA A 41 6.43 13.70 -16.44
N PHE A 42 5.88 12.49 -16.58
CA PHE A 42 6.65 11.26 -16.78
C PHE A 42 6.94 11.07 -18.27
N LYS A 43 8.22 11.08 -18.66
CA LYS A 43 8.67 10.83 -20.04
C LYS A 43 9.85 9.85 -20.04
N PRO A 44 9.66 8.59 -19.64
CA PRO A 44 10.74 7.62 -19.61
C PRO A 44 11.22 7.29 -21.02
N ASP A 45 12.53 7.01 -21.18
CA ASP A 45 13.12 6.56 -22.44
C ASP A 45 12.48 5.21 -22.86
N PRO A 46 11.84 5.12 -24.05
CA PRO A 46 11.21 3.88 -24.52
C PRO A 46 12.13 2.66 -24.57
N ASN A 47 13.43 2.85 -24.86
CA ASN A 47 14.39 1.75 -24.85
C ASN A 47 14.61 1.21 -23.42
N LEU A 48 14.63 2.12 -22.45
CA LEU A 48 14.76 1.80 -21.03
C LEU A 48 13.49 1.15 -20.48
N VAL A 49 12.32 1.61 -20.92
CA VAL A 49 11.02 0.97 -20.64
C VAL A 49 11.02 -0.48 -21.13
N ALA A 50 11.42 -0.71 -22.39
CA ALA A 50 11.49 -2.06 -22.95
C ALA A 50 12.48 -2.96 -22.19
N LEU A 51 13.64 -2.43 -21.82
CA LEU A 51 14.62 -3.16 -21.01
C LEU A 51 14.10 -3.46 -19.60
N GLY A 52 13.42 -2.51 -18.95
CA GLY A 52 12.77 -2.70 -17.66
C GLY A 52 11.68 -3.76 -17.70
N LYS A 53 10.88 -3.78 -18.78
CA LYS A 53 9.89 -4.83 -19.02
C LYS A 53 10.55 -6.19 -19.15
N ARG A 54 11.68 -6.30 -19.86
CA ARG A 54 12.46 -7.55 -19.91
C ARG A 54 12.90 -8.00 -18.52
N VAL A 55 13.48 -7.11 -17.71
CA VAL A 55 13.87 -7.40 -16.31
C VAL A 55 12.68 -7.89 -15.50
N PHE A 56 11.53 -7.22 -15.62
CA PHE A 56 10.32 -7.55 -14.86
C PHE A 56 9.84 -8.99 -15.06
N PHE A 57 9.99 -9.51 -16.28
CA PHE A 57 9.55 -10.86 -16.64
C PHE A 57 10.65 -11.92 -16.58
N ASP A 58 11.91 -11.56 -16.29
CA ASP A 58 13.04 -12.48 -16.38
C ASP A 58 13.14 -13.42 -15.16
N PRO A 59 12.91 -14.75 -15.32
CA PRO A 59 12.96 -15.70 -14.22
C PRO A 59 14.39 -16.07 -13.80
N ARG A 60 15.41 -15.69 -14.58
CA ARG A 60 16.83 -15.92 -14.23
C ARG A 60 17.26 -15.11 -13.02
N LEU A 61 16.51 -14.07 -12.67
CA LEU A 61 16.85 -13.16 -11.58
C LEU A 61 16.56 -13.72 -10.19
N SER A 62 16.17 -14.98 -10.04
CA SER A 62 15.94 -15.65 -8.75
C SER A 62 16.86 -16.86 -8.52
N GLU A 63 16.93 -17.31 -7.27
CA GLU A 63 17.59 -18.52 -6.82
C GLU A 63 16.63 -19.39 -5.98
N PRO A 64 16.34 -20.64 -6.42
CA PRO A 64 16.59 -21.18 -7.75
C PRO A 64 15.93 -20.34 -8.85
N GLN A 65 16.44 -20.43 -10.09
CA GLN A 65 15.84 -19.72 -11.23
C GLN A 65 14.40 -20.21 -11.46
N GLY A 66 13.49 -19.29 -11.81
CA GLY A 66 12.08 -19.60 -12.07
C GLY A 66 11.09 -18.54 -11.57
N THR A 67 11.52 -17.66 -10.68
CA THR A 67 10.71 -16.56 -10.13
C THR A 67 11.17 -15.22 -10.71
N SER A 68 10.28 -14.51 -11.39
CA SER A 68 10.49 -13.12 -11.84
C SER A 68 9.66 -12.15 -10.99
N CYS A 69 9.79 -10.84 -11.22
CA CYS A 69 8.94 -9.85 -10.55
C CYS A 69 7.44 -10.13 -10.80
N ALA A 70 7.11 -10.58 -12.01
CA ALA A 70 5.74 -10.91 -12.43
C ALA A 70 5.11 -12.08 -11.64
N ALA A 71 5.90 -12.93 -10.98
CA ALA A 71 5.37 -14.02 -10.16
C ALA A 71 4.62 -13.50 -8.92
N CYS A 72 5.04 -12.36 -8.38
CA CYS A 72 4.38 -11.68 -7.25
C CYS A 72 3.54 -10.47 -7.69
N HIS A 73 3.73 -10.00 -8.92
CA HIS A 73 3.05 -8.83 -9.49
C HIS A 73 2.48 -9.17 -10.87
N ASP A 74 1.36 -9.89 -10.87
CA ASP A 74 0.76 -10.47 -12.07
C ASP A 74 0.13 -9.37 -12.96
N PRO A 75 0.63 -9.13 -14.19
CA PRO A 75 0.04 -8.16 -15.12
C PRO A 75 -1.41 -8.49 -15.49
N GLY A 76 -1.83 -9.76 -15.36
CA GLY A 76 -3.20 -10.20 -15.53
C GLY A 76 -4.13 -9.73 -14.41
N ARG A 77 -3.58 -9.40 -13.22
CA ARG A 77 -4.32 -8.95 -12.03
C ARG A 77 -3.79 -7.60 -11.54
N ALA A 78 -3.74 -6.60 -12.43
CA ALA A 78 -3.34 -5.24 -12.08
C ALA A 78 -1.97 -5.13 -11.38
N PHE A 79 -1.03 -6.03 -11.70
CA PHE A 79 0.28 -6.13 -11.04
C PHE A 79 0.20 -6.36 -9.51
N ALA A 80 -0.94 -6.83 -9.01
CA ALA A 80 -1.10 -7.43 -7.69
C ALA A 80 -0.80 -8.95 -7.77
N PRO A 81 -0.54 -9.64 -6.65
CA PRO A 81 -0.22 -11.06 -6.69
C PRO A 81 -1.42 -11.93 -7.08
N THR A 82 -1.19 -12.94 -7.92
CA THR A 82 -2.08 -14.10 -8.08
C THR A 82 -1.56 -15.26 -7.22
N LEU A 83 -2.04 -15.33 -5.99
CA LEU A 83 -1.76 -16.33 -4.98
C LEU A 83 -2.43 -17.66 -5.29
N LYS A 84 -1.73 -18.76 -4.99
CA LYS A 84 -2.20 -20.14 -5.13
C LYS A 84 -1.74 -20.98 -3.94
N GLY A 85 -2.42 -22.09 -3.69
CA GLY A 85 -2.06 -23.07 -2.65
C GLY A 85 -1.77 -22.43 -1.29
N GLU A 86 -0.60 -22.74 -0.73
CA GLU A 86 -0.19 -22.25 0.59
C GLU A 86 -0.07 -20.72 0.65
N ALA A 87 0.41 -20.07 -0.41
CA ALA A 87 0.51 -18.61 -0.47
C ALA A 87 -0.88 -17.95 -0.40
N LEU A 88 -1.89 -18.54 -1.07
CA LEU A 88 -3.27 -18.06 -0.94
C LEU A 88 -3.80 -18.30 0.47
N ARG A 89 -3.49 -19.44 1.09
CA ARG A 89 -3.90 -19.74 2.47
C ARG A 89 -3.29 -18.77 3.47
N ILE A 90 -1.99 -18.48 3.38
CA ILE A 90 -1.31 -17.52 4.26
C ILE A 90 -1.79 -16.09 3.93
N GLY A 91 -1.94 -15.76 2.64
CA GLY A 91 -2.43 -14.48 2.16
C GLY A 91 -1.36 -13.51 1.68
N VAL A 92 -0.15 -14.01 1.43
CA VAL A 92 1.01 -13.25 0.94
C VAL A 92 1.75 -14.06 -0.14
N PRO A 93 2.52 -13.44 -1.05
CA PRO A 93 3.20 -14.13 -2.13
C PRO A 93 4.17 -15.22 -1.68
N ALA A 94 4.25 -16.31 -2.45
CA ALA A 94 5.34 -17.29 -2.31
C ALA A 94 6.66 -16.74 -2.87
N GLY A 95 7.76 -17.12 -2.23
CA GLY A 95 9.10 -16.90 -2.75
C GLY A 95 9.54 -17.97 -3.75
N SER A 96 10.81 -17.92 -4.13
CA SER A 96 11.44 -18.83 -5.09
C SER A 96 11.58 -20.29 -4.62
N ARG A 97 11.36 -20.54 -3.32
CA ARG A 97 11.53 -21.85 -2.69
C ARG A 97 10.24 -22.29 -1.99
N PRO A 98 9.89 -23.59 -2.03
CA PRO A 98 8.77 -24.12 -1.27
C PRO A 98 8.86 -23.77 0.23
N GLY A 99 7.75 -23.35 0.81
CA GLY A 99 7.66 -22.98 2.23
C GLY A 99 8.18 -21.57 2.57
N HIS A 100 8.80 -20.87 1.63
CA HIS A 100 9.19 -19.46 1.77
C HIS A 100 8.10 -18.55 1.22
N VAL A 101 7.74 -17.52 1.98
CA VAL A 101 6.72 -16.54 1.60
C VAL A 101 7.16 -15.14 2.03
N ALA A 102 6.75 -14.12 1.28
CA ALA A 102 7.07 -12.74 1.59
C ALA A 102 6.57 -12.34 2.99
N ALA A 103 7.31 -11.48 3.69
CA ALA A 103 6.95 -11.02 5.03
C ALA A 103 5.64 -10.19 5.06
N ARG A 104 5.28 -9.60 3.93
CA ARG A 104 4.07 -8.78 3.73
C ARG A 104 3.38 -9.16 2.42
N ASN A 105 2.10 -8.79 2.33
CA ASN A 105 1.35 -8.85 1.09
C ASN A 105 1.92 -7.84 0.06
N ALA A 106 1.89 -8.20 -1.22
CA ALA A 106 2.36 -7.34 -2.29
C ALA A 106 1.27 -6.33 -2.72
N PRO A 107 1.61 -5.04 -2.94
CA PRO A 107 0.70 -4.08 -3.53
C PRO A 107 0.55 -4.30 -5.05
N SER A 108 -0.44 -3.65 -5.66
CA SER A 108 -0.43 -3.42 -7.11
C SER A 108 0.75 -2.49 -7.46
N LEU A 109 1.41 -2.73 -8.59
CA LEU A 109 2.42 -1.80 -9.12
C LEU A 109 1.84 -0.75 -10.07
N LEU A 110 0.57 -0.85 -10.46
CA LEU A 110 -0.09 0.25 -11.17
C LEU A 110 -0.12 1.49 -10.29
N TYR A 111 0.11 2.64 -10.92
CA TYR A 111 0.18 3.97 -10.30
C TYR A 111 1.37 4.18 -9.36
N LEU A 112 2.31 3.23 -9.29
CA LEU A 112 3.49 3.30 -8.43
C LEU A 112 4.38 4.52 -8.71
N ARG A 113 4.39 5.02 -9.95
CA ARG A 113 5.15 6.22 -10.36
C ARG A 113 4.81 7.49 -9.58
N TYR A 114 3.65 7.53 -8.93
CA TYR A 114 3.19 8.68 -8.17
C TYR A 114 3.60 8.67 -6.69
N ILE A 115 4.22 7.59 -6.21
CA ILE A 115 4.74 7.55 -4.84
C ILE A 115 5.94 8.50 -4.78
N PRO A 116 5.90 9.55 -3.95
CA PRO A 116 7.02 10.47 -3.83
C PRO A 116 8.18 9.85 -3.04
N HIS A 117 9.35 10.47 -3.13
CA HIS A 117 10.42 10.30 -2.15
C HIS A 117 9.91 10.59 -0.74
N ARG A 118 10.62 10.13 0.29
CA ARG A 118 10.26 10.42 1.67
C ARG A 118 10.39 11.91 1.96
N TYR A 119 9.38 12.48 2.61
CA TYR A 119 9.41 13.85 3.11
C TYR A 119 8.55 13.97 4.37
N PHE A 120 8.69 15.09 5.07
CA PHE A 120 7.80 15.46 6.16
C PHE A 120 7.00 16.70 5.79
N PHE A 121 5.72 16.72 6.13
CA PHE A 121 4.86 17.88 5.95
C PHE A 121 4.00 18.13 7.19
N GLN A 122 3.89 19.39 7.57
CA GLN A 122 3.02 19.84 8.64
C GLN A 122 1.91 20.68 8.01
N ASP A 123 0.69 20.17 8.09
CA ASP A 123 -0.50 20.94 7.74
C ASP A 123 -0.72 22.07 8.75
N ASP A 124 -1.42 23.13 8.37
CA ASP A 124 -1.61 24.33 9.20
C ASP A 124 -2.34 24.00 10.52
N ASP A 125 -3.23 23.00 10.50
CA ASP A 125 -3.98 22.52 11.65
C ASP A 125 -3.26 21.38 12.42
N ALA A 126 -2.11 20.91 11.94
CA ALA A 126 -1.38 19.81 12.56
C ALA A 126 -0.41 20.32 13.64
N SER A 127 -0.44 19.72 14.83
CA SER A 127 0.49 20.08 15.91
C SER A 127 1.94 19.65 15.64
N PHE A 128 2.15 18.67 14.76
CA PHE A 128 3.46 18.10 14.42
C PHE A 128 3.54 17.71 12.93
N PRO A 129 4.75 17.72 12.34
CA PRO A 129 4.96 17.23 10.97
C PRO A 129 4.70 15.72 10.88
N SER A 130 4.07 15.30 9.79
CA SER A 130 3.77 13.90 9.46
C SER A 130 4.66 13.38 8.33
N PRO A 131 5.06 12.08 8.35
CA PRO A 131 5.87 11.47 7.29
C PRO A 131 5.02 11.06 6.08
N PHE A 132 5.59 11.19 4.88
CA PHE A 132 4.97 10.80 3.61
C PHE A 132 5.99 10.13 2.69
N GLY A 133 5.50 9.41 1.67
CA GLY A 133 6.32 8.87 0.58
C GLY A 133 7.20 7.68 0.99
N GLY A 134 8.18 7.36 0.15
CA GLY A 134 9.04 6.19 0.28
C GLY A 134 8.35 4.89 -0.12
N PHE A 135 9.05 4.00 -0.81
CA PHE A 135 8.59 2.69 -1.27
C PHE A 135 8.55 1.65 -0.15
N PHE A 136 7.79 0.57 -0.39
CA PHE A 136 7.28 -0.38 0.61
C PHE A 136 6.28 0.22 1.61
N ALA A 137 5.60 -0.65 2.37
CA ALA A 137 4.61 -0.22 3.36
C ALA A 137 5.21 0.48 4.59
N ASP A 138 6.52 0.34 4.83
CA ASP A 138 7.27 1.00 5.90
C ASP A 138 8.20 2.11 5.38
N GLY A 139 8.12 2.46 4.11
CA GLY A 139 8.91 3.55 3.52
C GLY A 139 10.40 3.29 3.42
N ARG A 140 10.89 2.06 3.63
CA ARG A 140 12.33 1.79 3.79
C ARG A 140 13.20 2.02 2.55
N ALA A 141 12.63 2.26 1.38
CA ALA A 141 13.37 2.54 0.14
C ALA A 141 12.91 3.86 -0.47
N ASP A 142 13.82 4.74 -0.88
CA ASP A 142 13.49 6.08 -1.42
C ASP A 142 13.34 6.12 -2.93
N SER A 143 13.82 5.08 -3.62
CA SER A 143 13.87 5.02 -5.07
C SER A 143 13.61 3.60 -5.54
N ILE A 144 13.24 3.42 -6.81
CA ILE A 144 13.08 2.08 -7.38
C ILE A 144 14.41 1.29 -7.37
N PRO A 145 15.57 1.88 -7.72
CA PRO A 145 16.85 1.19 -7.56
C PRO A 145 17.16 0.70 -6.15
N GLU A 146 16.70 1.41 -5.11
CA GLU A 146 16.80 0.93 -3.73
C GLU A 146 15.75 -0.15 -3.42
N GLN A 147 14.52 0.05 -3.89
CA GLN A 147 13.39 -0.86 -3.67
C GLN A 147 13.70 -2.26 -4.18
N ILE A 148 14.24 -2.41 -5.39
CA ILE A 148 14.43 -3.72 -6.03
C ILE A 148 15.46 -4.60 -5.31
N ARG A 149 16.31 -4.00 -4.46
CA ARG A 149 17.29 -4.76 -3.65
C ARG A 149 16.57 -5.67 -2.65
N GLY A 150 15.39 -5.25 -2.17
CA GLY A 150 14.53 -6.05 -1.30
C GLY A 150 14.19 -7.41 -1.89
N PRO A 151 13.38 -7.48 -2.97
CA PRO A 151 13.00 -8.75 -3.58
C PRO A 151 14.20 -9.54 -4.12
N LEU A 152 15.18 -8.88 -4.76
CA LEU A 152 16.33 -9.56 -5.35
C LEU A 152 17.14 -10.36 -4.33
N PHE A 153 17.34 -9.82 -3.11
CA PHE A 153 18.22 -10.40 -2.10
C PHE A 153 17.50 -10.97 -0.88
N SER A 154 16.18 -10.84 -0.80
CA SER A 154 15.41 -11.49 0.26
C SER A 154 15.41 -13.01 0.07
N PRO A 155 15.82 -13.81 1.09
CA PRO A 155 15.77 -15.27 1.02
C PRO A 155 14.33 -15.79 0.88
N ASP A 156 13.33 -15.00 1.30
CA ASP A 156 11.92 -15.38 1.26
C ASP A 156 11.20 -14.90 -0.01
N GLU A 157 11.92 -14.22 -0.91
CA GLU A 157 11.40 -13.74 -2.20
C GLU A 157 12.23 -14.30 -3.37
N MET A 158 13.17 -13.56 -3.96
CA MET A 158 13.94 -14.05 -5.12
C MET A 158 15.23 -14.78 -4.75
N GLY A 159 15.71 -14.69 -3.50
CA GLY A 159 16.71 -15.61 -2.96
C GLY A 159 18.16 -15.43 -3.41
N ASN A 160 18.53 -14.39 -4.17
CA ASN A 160 19.93 -14.21 -4.54
C ASN A 160 20.80 -13.89 -3.32
N ARG A 161 21.96 -14.54 -3.21
CA ARG A 161 22.86 -14.37 -2.06
C ARG A 161 23.67 -13.08 -2.09
N SER A 162 23.95 -12.55 -3.28
CA SER A 162 24.77 -11.34 -3.45
C SER A 162 24.56 -10.71 -4.82
N ALA A 163 24.94 -9.43 -4.96
CA ALA A 163 24.99 -8.76 -6.27
C ALA A 163 25.93 -9.49 -7.25
N ARG A 164 27.01 -10.12 -6.76
CA ARG A 164 27.95 -10.88 -7.60
C ARG A 164 27.31 -12.18 -8.13
N ASP A 165 26.45 -12.82 -7.35
CA ASP A 165 25.70 -13.99 -7.80
C ASP A 165 24.72 -13.61 -8.90
N LEU A 166 23.98 -12.51 -8.70
CA LEU A 166 23.08 -11.95 -9.73
C LEU A 166 23.85 -11.57 -11.01
N GLN A 167 25.02 -10.97 -10.85
CA GLN A 167 25.90 -10.64 -11.96
C GLN A 167 26.27 -11.86 -12.81
N ARG A 168 26.66 -12.97 -12.18
CA ARG A 168 26.99 -14.20 -12.92
C ARG A 168 25.81 -14.79 -13.69
N LYS A 169 24.57 -14.50 -13.27
CA LYS A 169 23.34 -14.94 -13.97
C LYS A 169 23.00 -14.08 -15.17
N VAL A 170 23.39 -12.80 -15.15
CA VAL A 170 23.06 -11.82 -16.21
C VAL A 170 24.22 -11.64 -17.19
N ALA A 171 25.46 -11.65 -16.72
CA ALA A 171 26.64 -11.50 -17.56
C ALA A 171 26.73 -12.64 -18.59
N GLY A 172 27.02 -12.31 -19.85
CA GLY A 172 27.08 -13.28 -20.95
C GLY A 172 25.72 -13.76 -21.46
N THR A 173 24.62 -13.11 -21.05
CA THR A 173 23.28 -13.37 -21.60
C THR A 173 22.81 -12.25 -22.52
N ASP A 174 21.74 -12.51 -23.27
CA ASP A 174 21.01 -11.52 -24.07
C ASP A 174 20.52 -10.30 -23.26
N LEU A 175 20.26 -10.46 -21.96
CA LEU A 175 19.92 -9.35 -21.08
C LEU A 175 21.17 -8.55 -20.72
N GLY A 176 22.26 -9.23 -20.40
CA GLY A 176 23.56 -8.60 -20.12
C GLY A 176 24.07 -7.79 -21.31
N GLU A 177 24.00 -8.33 -22.52
CA GLU A 177 24.38 -7.62 -23.75
C GLU A 177 23.53 -6.36 -23.96
N ALA A 178 22.22 -6.44 -23.71
CA ALA A 178 21.33 -5.28 -23.81
C ALA A 178 21.67 -4.19 -22.77
N PHE A 179 22.00 -4.57 -21.53
CA PHE A 179 22.48 -3.63 -20.52
C PHE A 179 23.83 -3.02 -20.87
N ALA A 180 24.77 -3.82 -21.37
CA ALA A 180 26.07 -3.33 -21.82
C ALA A 180 25.94 -2.32 -22.98
N LYS A 181 25.01 -2.56 -23.91
CA LYS A 181 24.71 -1.64 -25.01
C LYS A 181 24.11 -0.32 -24.50
N GLN A 182 23.20 -0.38 -23.53
CA GLN A 182 22.49 0.80 -23.02
C GLN A 182 23.31 1.63 -22.03
N PHE A 183 24.12 0.99 -21.19
CA PHE A 183 24.80 1.64 -20.06
C PHE A 183 26.33 1.49 -20.06
N GLY A 184 26.90 0.86 -21.09
CA GLY A 184 28.32 0.53 -21.21
C GLY A 184 28.69 -0.81 -20.55
N ALA A 185 29.80 -1.41 -20.97
CA ALA A 185 30.23 -2.74 -20.50
C ALA A 185 30.36 -2.85 -18.97
N ASN A 186 30.82 -1.79 -18.30
CA ASN A 186 30.96 -1.77 -16.83
C ASN A 186 29.63 -1.97 -16.11
N ALA A 187 28.49 -1.67 -16.75
CA ALA A 187 27.17 -1.89 -16.17
C ALA A 187 26.87 -3.36 -15.84
N VAL A 188 27.54 -4.31 -16.52
CA VAL A 188 27.39 -5.75 -16.27
C VAL A 188 28.64 -6.39 -15.67
N HIS A 189 29.78 -5.70 -15.67
CA HIS A 189 31.03 -6.17 -15.04
C HIS A 189 31.15 -5.82 -13.56
N GLU A 190 30.47 -4.77 -13.09
CA GLU A 190 30.47 -4.36 -11.69
C GLU A 190 29.17 -4.80 -10.99
N PRO A 191 29.23 -5.66 -9.95
CA PRO A 191 28.02 -6.20 -9.30
C PRO A 191 27.03 -5.14 -8.83
N GLU A 192 27.51 -4.10 -8.16
CA GLU A 192 26.66 -3.04 -7.62
C GLU A 192 26.10 -2.13 -8.72
N ARG A 193 26.88 -1.92 -9.79
CA ARG A 193 26.42 -1.16 -10.95
C ARG A 193 25.29 -1.90 -11.66
N LEU A 194 25.38 -3.22 -11.79
CA LEU A 194 24.32 -4.06 -12.36
C LEU A 194 23.00 -3.87 -11.61
N VAL A 195 23.02 -3.98 -10.27
CA VAL A 195 21.82 -3.78 -9.46
C VAL A 195 21.24 -2.38 -9.69
N SER A 196 22.09 -1.35 -9.73
CA SER A 196 21.65 0.02 -10.00
C SER A 196 20.97 0.17 -11.37
N VAL A 197 21.55 -0.38 -12.44
CA VAL A 197 20.98 -0.24 -13.80
C VAL A 197 19.72 -1.10 -14.00
N LEU A 198 19.63 -2.28 -13.37
CA LEU A 198 18.38 -3.05 -13.30
C LEU A 198 17.27 -2.21 -12.68
N GLY A 199 17.59 -1.50 -11.60
CA GLY A 199 16.70 -0.55 -10.92
C GLY A 199 16.23 0.58 -11.83
N LYS A 200 17.16 1.23 -12.53
CA LYS A 200 16.83 2.32 -13.47
C LYS A 200 15.96 1.85 -14.64
N ALA A 201 16.20 0.65 -15.16
CA ALA A 201 15.37 0.07 -16.20
C ALA A 201 13.94 -0.21 -15.69
N LEU A 202 13.80 -0.83 -14.52
CA LEU A 202 12.50 -1.06 -13.88
C LEU A 202 11.77 0.25 -13.55
N GLU A 203 12.50 1.27 -13.08
CA GLU A 203 11.95 2.60 -12.82
C GLU A 203 11.34 3.21 -14.09
N ALA A 204 12.06 3.18 -15.21
CA ALA A 204 11.54 3.63 -16.50
C ALA A 204 10.26 2.87 -16.89
N TYR A 205 10.24 1.54 -16.72
CA TYR A 205 9.05 0.74 -16.98
C TYR A 205 7.87 1.14 -16.10
N PHE A 206 8.08 1.32 -14.78
CA PHE A 206 7.03 1.73 -13.85
C PHE A 206 6.54 3.16 -14.07
N GLN A 207 7.34 4.03 -14.66
CA GLN A 207 6.95 5.40 -15.04
C GLN A 207 6.15 5.47 -16.35
N SER A 208 6.15 4.41 -17.16
CA SER A 208 5.43 4.39 -18.44
C SER A 208 3.91 4.50 -18.28
N ASP A 209 3.23 5.01 -19.30
CA ASP A 209 1.77 5.20 -19.25
C ASP A 209 0.99 3.88 -19.20
N GLU A 210 1.58 2.76 -19.63
CA GLU A 210 1.01 1.41 -19.46
C GLU A 210 0.77 1.08 -17.97
N LEU A 211 1.58 1.65 -17.07
CA LEU A 211 1.52 1.40 -15.64
C LEU A 211 0.67 2.43 -14.87
N ALA A 212 0.06 3.38 -15.57
CA ALA A 212 -0.89 4.33 -14.98
C ALA A 212 -2.05 4.62 -15.96
N PRO A 213 -2.89 3.61 -16.26
CA PRO A 213 -3.85 3.70 -17.37
C PRO A 213 -5.05 4.63 -17.11
N PHE A 214 -5.52 4.76 -15.86
CA PHE A 214 -6.71 5.56 -15.52
C PHE A 214 -7.93 5.23 -16.39
N THR A 215 -8.25 3.94 -16.48
CA THR A 215 -9.32 3.38 -17.35
C THR A 215 -10.51 2.85 -16.58
N SER A 216 -10.63 3.17 -15.29
CA SER A 216 -11.72 2.68 -14.46
C SER A 216 -13.04 3.42 -14.75
N ARG A 217 -14.17 2.85 -14.31
CA ARG A 217 -15.48 3.52 -14.43
C ARG A 217 -15.55 4.82 -13.63
N PHE A 218 -14.80 4.91 -12.53
CA PHE A 218 -14.66 6.16 -11.79
C PHE A 218 -13.92 7.23 -12.61
N ASP A 219 -12.88 6.84 -13.36
CA ASP A 219 -12.16 7.79 -14.24
C ASP A 219 -13.06 8.30 -15.37
N ASP A 220 -13.91 7.44 -15.92
CA ASP A 220 -14.95 7.83 -16.87
C ASP A 220 -15.97 8.79 -16.26
N PHE A 221 -16.41 8.54 -15.01
CA PHE A 221 -17.27 9.46 -14.26
C PHE A 221 -16.62 10.84 -14.06
N LEU A 222 -15.33 10.90 -13.71
CA LEU A 222 -14.60 12.16 -13.57
C LEU A 222 -14.52 12.94 -14.88
N ARG A 223 -14.23 12.26 -15.99
CA ARG A 223 -14.06 12.90 -17.31
C ARG A 223 -15.39 13.32 -17.94
N LYS A 224 -16.39 12.43 -17.91
CA LYS A 224 -17.64 12.55 -18.68
C LYS A 224 -18.80 13.07 -17.85
N ARG A 225 -18.69 13.06 -16.52
CA ARG A 225 -19.76 13.42 -15.57
C ARG A 225 -21.03 12.58 -15.72
N THR A 226 -20.94 11.41 -16.34
CA THR A 226 -22.03 10.44 -16.39
C THR A 226 -22.11 9.72 -15.03
N PRO A 227 -23.24 9.80 -14.31
CA PRO A 227 -23.34 9.19 -12.99
C PRO A 227 -23.05 7.69 -12.99
N LEU A 228 -22.41 7.24 -11.91
CA LEU A 228 -22.34 5.82 -11.57
C LEU A 228 -23.74 5.31 -11.17
N SER A 229 -23.89 4.01 -10.91
CA SER A 229 -25.16 3.48 -10.41
C SER A 229 -25.54 4.09 -9.05
N ALA A 230 -26.81 4.01 -8.67
CA ALA A 230 -27.29 4.60 -7.42
C ALA A 230 -26.52 4.09 -6.18
N ALA A 231 -26.18 2.80 -6.13
CA ALA A 231 -25.40 2.23 -5.02
C ALA A 231 -23.96 2.76 -4.98
N GLU A 232 -23.31 2.86 -6.14
CA GLU A 232 -21.96 3.39 -6.25
C GLU A 232 -21.89 4.88 -5.89
N MET A 233 -22.93 5.66 -6.23
CA MET A 233 -23.03 7.07 -5.85
C MET A 233 -23.27 7.23 -4.34
N ARG A 234 -24.08 6.37 -3.71
CA ARG A 234 -24.20 6.34 -2.24
C ARG A 234 -22.87 5.98 -1.59
N GLY A 235 -22.17 4.97 -2.12
CA GLY A 235 -20.84 4.59 -1.67
C GLY A 235 -19.81 5.71 -1.75
N LEU A 236 -19.78 6.44 -2.87
CA LEU A 236 -18.94 7.63 -3.05
C LEU A 236 -19.28 8.71 -2.00
N ALA A 237 -20.57 8.96 -1.76
CA ALA A 237 -21.00 9.92 -0.75
C ALA A 237 -20.56 9.52 0.67
N LEU A 238 -20.65 8.24 1.01
CA LEU A 238 -20.18 7.70 2.29
C LEU A 238 -18.65 7.76 2.44
N PHE A 239 -17.93 7.46 1.36
CA PHE A 239 -16.46 7.48 1.30
C PHE A 239 -15.88 8.85 1.66
N ARG A 240 -16.52 9.93 1.22
CA ARG A 240 -16.12 11.32 1.50
C ARG A 240 -16.75 11.94 2.75
N ASN A 241 -17.73 11.27 3.36
CA ASN A 241 -18.46 11.84 4.49
C ASN A 241 -17.64 11.68 5.79
N PRO A 242 -17.22 12.78 6.45
CA PRO A 242 -16.36 12.74 7.62
C PRO A 242 -17.01 12.14 8.88
N ASP A 243 -18.33 12.07 8.94
CA ASP A 243 -19.08 11.49 10.07
C ASP A 243 -19.45 10.01 9.87
N LYS A 244 -19.19 9.49 8.66
CA LYS A 244 -19.52 8.13 8.23
C LYS A 244 -18.26 7.34 7.89
N GLY A 245 -17.89 7.30 6.60
CA GLY A 245 -16.75 6.52 6.15
C GLY A 245 -15.42 7.23 6.39
N ASN A 246 -15.41 8.55 6.26
CA ASN A 246 -14.24 9.43 6.38
C ASN A 246 -13.00 8.90 5.61
N CYS A 247 -13.21 8.07 4.60
CA CYS A 247 -12.13 7.34 3.92
C CYS A 247 -11.24 8.32 3.17
N ALA A 248 -11.85 9.37 2.61
CA ALA A 248 -11.16 10.43 1.88
C ALA A 248 -10.22 11.29 2.74
N SER A 249 -10.16 11.15 4.07
CA SER A 249 -9.17 11.85 4.90
C SER A 249 -7.75 11.28 4.73
N CYS A 250 -7.63 10.01 4.34
CA CYS A 250 -6.35 9.35 4.07
C CYS A 250 -6.27 8.84 2.62
N HIS A 251 -7.38 8.31 2.10
CA HIS A 251 -7.48 7.84 0.72
C HIS A 251 -7.95 8.97 -0.20
N LEU A 252 -7.11 9.99 -0.34
CA LEU A 252 -7.45 11.25 -1.02
C LEU A 252 -8.00 11.07 -2.44
N MET A 253 -9.03 11.85 -2.74
CA MET A 253 -9.65 11.94 -4.06
C MET A 253 -10.21 13.33 -4.31
N VAL A 254 -10.25 13.74 -5.59
CA VAL A 254 -10.71 15.07 -6.01
C VAL A 254 -11.78 14.93 -7.08
N GLU A 255 -13.03 14.70 -6.65
CA GLU A 255 -14.19 14.52 -7.53
C GLU A 255 -14.45 15.72 -8.45
N SER A 256 -14.19 16.94 -7.98
CA SER A 256 -14.40 18.17 -8.75
C SER A 256 -13.47 18.29 -9.96
N SER A 257 -12.38 17.51 -10.02
CA SER A 257 -11.46 17.52 -11.15
C SER A 257 -11.87 16.50 -12.22
N SER A 258 -11.65 16.86 -13.49
CA SER A 258 -11.73 15.91 -14.61
C SER A 258 -10.41 15.16 -14.85
N ARG A 259 -9.36 15.46 -14.07
CA ARG A 259 -8.02 14.85 -14.14
C ARG A 259 -7.91 13.67 -13.16
N PRO A 260 -7.95 12.41 -13.62
CA PRO A 260 -7.99 11.24 -12.73
C PRO A 260 -6.77 11.05 -11.82
N GLU A 261 -5.62 11.57 -12.23
CA GLU A 261 -4.37 11.55 -11.47
C GLU A 261 -4.43 12.35 -10.16
N ARG A 262 -5.45 13.21 -9.98
CA ARG A 262 -5.73 13.85 -8.68
C ARG A 262 -6.43 12.92 -7.69
N SER A 263 -6.89 11.75 -8.15
CA SER A 263 -7.59 10.76 -7.34
C SER A 263 -6.80 9.45 -7.33
N LEU A 264 -5.70 9.43 -6.58
CA LEU A 264 -4.86 8.23 -6.39
C LEU A 264 -5.37 7.35 -5.24
N PHE A 265 -6.34 7.86 -4.46
CA PHE A 265 -6.93 7.20 -3.30
C PHE A 265 -5.90 6.88 -2.21
N THR A 266 -4.96 7.80 -2.01
CA THR A 266 -3.92 7.81 -1.00
C THR A 266 -3.28 9.20 -0.96
N ASP A 267 -2.94 9.66 0.24
CA ASP A 267 -2.04 10.80 0.47
C ASP A 267 -0.55 10.41 0.46
N PHE A 268 -0.28 9.09 0.49
CA PHE A 268 1.07 8.51 0.71
C PHE A 268 1.64 8.79 2.10
N GLY A 269 0.79 9.24 3.03
CA GLY A 269 1.10 9.36 4.44
C GLY A 269 1.11 7.99 5.13
N TYR A 270 1.32 8.00 6.44
CA TYR A 270 1.38 6.81 7.26
C TYR A 270 0.38 6.92 8.41
N ASP A 271 -0.32 5.82 8.71
CA ASP A 271 -1.20 5.72 9.87
C ASP A 271 -1.13 4.32 10.49
N ALA A 272 -1.54 4.20 11.74
CA ALA A 272 -1.55 2.98 12.53
C ALA A 272 -2.98 2.55 12.85
N ILE A 273 -3.55 1.72 11.96
CA ILE A 273 -4.93 1.21 12.09
C ILE A 273 -5.04 -0.15 12.80
N ALA A 274 -3.91 -0.78 13.15
CA ALA A 274 -3.82 -2.02 13.91
C ALA A 274 -4.69 -3.19 13.37
N VAL A 275 -4.59 -3.51 12.09
CA VAL A 275 -5.28 -4.71 11.52
C VAL A 275 -4.94 -5.98 12.31
N PRO A 276 -5.84 -6.98 12.34
CA PRO A 276 -5.61 -8.19 13.13
C PRO A 276 -4.36 -8.93 12.68
N ARG A 277 -3.73 -9.59 13.65
CA ARG A 277 -2.57 -10.45 13.41
C ARG A 277 -2.93 -11.57 12.45
N ASN A 278 -2.08 -11.78 11.45
CA ASN A 278 -2.15 -12.98 10.62
C ASN A 278 -1.28 -14.09 11.25
N PRO A 279 -1.86 -15.07 11.96
CA PRO A 279 -1.09 -16.12 12.64
C PRO A 279 -0.45 -17.11 11.66
N LEU A 280 -0.80 -17.04 10.36
CA LEU A 280 -0.28 -17.93 9.33
C LEU A 280 1.07 -17.47 8.75
N LEU A 281 1.47 -16.22 9.01
CA LEU A 281 2.79 -15.74 8.61
C LEU A 281 3.89 -16.50 9.37
N PRO A 282 4.96 -16.99 8.71
CA PRO A 282 6.01 -17.74 9.38
C PRO A 282 6.65 -17.01 10.56
N ALA A 283 6.92 -15.71 10.41
CA ALA A 283 7.49 -14.89 11.47
C ALA A 283 6.57 -14.76 12.70
N ASN A 284 5.25 -14.84 12.49
CA ASN A 284 4.26 -14.73 13.55
C ASN A 284 4.11 -15.99 14.41
N LYS A 285 4.80 -17.08 14.06
CA LYS A 285 4.94 -18.27 14.93
C LYS A 285 5.67 -17.95 16.23
N ASP A 286 6.62 -16.99 16.20
CA ASP A 286 7.12 -16.39 17.43
C ASP A 286 6.11 -15.34 17.91
N ALA A 287 5.45 -15.60 19.04
CA ALA A 287 4.47 -14.70 19.63
C ALA A 287 5.07 -13.34 20.06
N ARG A 288 6.40 -13.23 20.14
CA ARG A 288 7.11 -11.97 20.46
C ARG A 288 7.45 -11.17 19.21
N HIS A 289 7.35 -11.77 18.01
CA HIS A 289 7.60 -11.07 16.77
C HIS A 289 6.39 -10.22 16.38
N PHE A 290 6.67 -8.95 16.04
CA PHE A 290 5.71 -8.02 15.48
C PHE A 290 6.38 -7.29 14.33
N ASP A 291 5.64 -7.15 13.23
CA ASP A 291 5.99 -6.19 12.19
C ASP A 291 5.64 -4.78 12.69
N VAL A 292 6.67 -4.01 13.02
CA VAL A 292 6.50 -2.68 13.63
C VAL A 292 6.40 -1.54 12.63
N GLY A 293 6.44 -1.84 11.32
CA GLY A 293 6.24 -0.86 10.25
C GLY A 293 7.27 0.26 10.23
N LEU A 294 6.80 1.50 10.07
CA LEU A 294 7.61 2.69 9.81
C LEU A 294 8.70 2.95 10.87
N CYS A 295 8.49 2.60 12.14
CA CYS A 295 9.51 2.86 13.16
C CYS A 295 10.83 2.14 12.89
N GLN A 296 10.84 1.03 12.13
CA GLN A 296 12.09 0.41 11.73
C GLN A 296 12.89 1.31 10.78
N THR A 297 12.22 1.90 9.78
CA THR A 297 12.81 2.92 8.90
C THR A 297 13.22 4.16 9.67
N ALA A 298 12.38 4.65 10.58
CA ALA A 298 12.67 5.81 11.42
C ALA A 298 13.93 5.60 12.27
N ARG A 299 14.13 4.41 12.86
CA ARG A 299 15.37 4.05 13.58
C ARG A 299 16.58 4.04 12.67
N THR A 300 16.47 3.42 11.49
CA THR A 300 17.57 3.37 10.51
C THR A 300 17.98 4.76 10.02
N LEU A 301 17.01 5.63 9.77
CA LEU A 301 17.23 7.01 9.34
C LEU A 301 17.48 7.98 10.50
N LYS A 302 17.48 7.49 11.75
CA LYS A 302 17.72 8.28 12.97
C LYS A 302 16.76 9.47 13.13
N TRP A 303 15.49 9.28 12.79
CA TRP A 303 14.43 10.25 13.09
C TRP A 303 14.28 10.41 14.60
N PRO A 304 13.88 11.60 15.11
CA PRO A 304 13.62 11.80 16.52
C PRO A 304 12.46 10.91 16.99
N GLU A 305 12.60 10.39 18.21
CA GLU A 305 11.60 9.54 18.88
C GLU A 305 11.00 8.47 17.94
N PRO A 306 11.84 7.62 17.31
CA PRO A 306 11.41 6.80 16.19
C PRO A 306 10.32 5.78 16.55
N ASP A 307 10.21 5.43 17.84
CA ASP A 307 9.21 4.53 18.40
C ASP A 307 7.77 5.10 18.35
N GLN A 308 7.59 6.42 18.19
CA GLN A 308 6.27 7.03 17.98
C GLN A 308 5.62 6.54 16.67
N TRP A 309 6.43 6.07 15.72
CA TRP A 309 5.99 5.55 14.42
C TRP A 309 5.78 4.03 14.41
N CYS A 310 5.83 3.35 15.57
CA CYS A 310 5.63 1.90 15.60
C CYS A 310 4.15 1.55 15.37
N GLY A 311 3.90 0.61 14.45
CA GLY A 311 2.57 0.22 14.00
C GLY A 311 2.03 1.05 12.83
N TYR A 312 2.77 2.07 12.39
CA TYR A 312 2.42 2.89 11.24
C TYR A 312 2.82 2.19 9.93
N PHE A 313 1.90 2.18 8.97
CA PHE A 313 2.14 1.72 7.61
C PHE A 313 1.61 2.76 6.63
N ARG A 314 2.24 2.84 5.46
CA ARG A 314 1.86 3.78 4.41
C ARG A 314 0.43 3.49 3.95
N THR A 315 -0.39 4.53 3.86
CA THR A 315 -1.71 4.46 3.24
C THR A 315 -1.54 3.94 1.81
N ALA A 316 -2.29 2.89 1.45
CA ALA A 316 -2.23 2.29 0.13
C ALA A 316 -3.26 2.93 -0.80
N GLY A 317 -2.89 3.16 -2.06
CA GLY A 317 -3.85 3.52 -3.10
C GLY A 317 -4.92 2.45 -3.28
N LEU A 318 -6.17 2.85 -3.52
CA LEU A 318 -7.31 1.93 -3.65
C LEU A 318 -7.69 1.58 -5.10
N ARG A 319 -6.95 2.09 -6.10
CA ARG A 319 -7.15 1.69 -7.50
C ARG A 319 -6.89 0.19 -7.66
N ASN A 320 -7.78 -0.50 -8.37
CA ASN A 320 -7.78 -1.97 -8.53
C ASN A 320 -7.90 -2.78 -7.23
N VAL A 321 -8.38 -2.19 -6.12
CA VAL A 321 -8.49 -2.92 -4.85
C VAL A 321 -9.42 -4.13 -4.95
N ALA A 322 -10.48 -4.04 -5.76
CA ALA A 322 -11.51 -5.08 -5.89
C ALA A 322 -11.07 -6.36 -6.62
N VAL A 323 -9.88 -6.37 -7.24
CA VAL A 323 -9.34 -7.57 -7.91
C VAL A 323 -8.25 -8.27 -7.08
N ARG A 324 -7.92 -7.75 -5.89
CA ARG A 324 -6.98 -8.39 -4.96
C ARG A 324 -7.59 -9.65 -4.35
N GLN A 325 -6.75 -10.64 -4.06
CA GLN A 325 -7.18 -11.87 -3.36
C GLN A 325 -7.10 -11.74 -1.83
N THR A 326 -6.22 -10.87 -1.33
CA THR A 326 -6.07 -10.58 0.11
C THR A 326 -5.73 -9.10 0.34
N PHE A 327 -6.01 -8.62 1.54
CA PHE A 327 -5.95 -7.19 1.87
C PHE A 327 -5.08 -6.92 3.10
N MET A 328 -4.71 -5.66 3.27
CA MET A 328 -3.78 -5.15 4.29
C MET A 328 -2.33 -5.64 4.12
N HIS A 329 -1.41 -5.03 4.88
CA HIS A 329 0.03 -5.30 4.79
C HIS A 329 0.38 -6.76 5.10
N ASN A 330 -0.38 -7.44 5.96
CA ASN A 330 -0.14 -8.81 6.38
C ASN A 330 -1.05 -9.84 5.69
N GLY A 331 -1.92 -9.42 4.75
CA GLY A 331 -2.79 -10.32 4.00
C GLY A 331 -3.91 -10.98 4.81
N VAL A 332 -4.27 -10.44 5.98
CA VAL A 332 -5.18 -11.09 6.93
C VAL A 332 -6.61 -11.25 6.41
N PHE A 333 -7.13 -10.27 5.66
CA PHE A 333 -8.51 -10.30 5.15
C PHE A 333 -8.61 -10.97 3.78
N ARG A 334 -9.75 -11.65 3.54
CA ARG A 334 -10.04 -12.43 2.31
C ARG A 334 -11.05 -11.77 1.38
N THR A 335 -11.77 -10.80 1.88
CA THR A 335 -12.77 -10.06 1.11
C THR A 335 -12.55 -8.56 1.25
N LEU A 336 -12.91 -7.81 0.21
CA LEU A 336 -12.89 -6.36 0.28
C LEU A 336 -13.90 -5.87 1.32
N ARG A 337 -15.02 -6.59 1.47
CA ARG A 337 -16.05 -6.30 2.46
C ARG A 337 -15.53 -6.38 3.90
N ASP A 338 -14.82 -7.46 4.27
CA ASP A 338 -14.22 -7.57 5.62
C ASP A 338 -13.24 -6.41 5.90
N THR A 339 -12.53 -5.97 4.86
CA THR A 339 -11.60 -4.83 4.96
C THR A 339 -12.34 -3.54 5.30
N VAL A 340 -13.50 -3.26 4.68
CA VAL A 340 -14.33 -2.08 4.98
C VAL A 340 -15.05 -2.23 6.32
N ALA A 341 -15.60 -3.41 6.61
CA ALA A 341 -16.28 -3.71 7.86
C ALA A 341 -15.35 -3.60 9.07
N PHE A 342 -14.06 -3.91 8.90
CA PHE A 342 -13.04 -3.68 9.92
C PHE A 342 -13.03 -2.23 10.36
N TYR A 343 -12.94 -1.25 9.46
CA TYR A 343 -13.00 0.16 9.85
C TYR A 343 -14.28 0.49 10.61
N ALA A 344 -15.43 0.04 10.10
CA ALA A 344 -16.73 0.33 10.69
C ALA A 344 -16.87 -0.14 12.15
N THR A 345 -16.28 -1.29 12.49
CA THR A 345 -16.58 -1.98 13.76
C THR A 345 -15.36 -2.30 14.62
N ARG A 346 -14.13 -2.03 14.18
CA ARG A 346 -12.89 -2.31 14.93
C ARG A 346 -12.91 -1.76 16.36
N SER A 347 -13.47 -0.57 16.55
CA SER A 347 -13.50 0.11 17.84
C SER A 347 -14.76 -0.19 18.66
N THR A 348 -15.89 -0.50 18.01
CA THR A 348 -17.18 -0.80 18.65
C THR A 348 -17.35 -2.28 19.02
N ASP A 349 -16.78 -3.18 18.23
CA ASP A 349 -16.71 -4.63 18.46
C ASP A 349 -15.29 -5.17 18.19
N PRO A 350 -14.32 -4.89 19.08
CA PRO A 350 -12.96 -5.40 18.91
C PRO A 350 -12.88 -6.94 19.03
N ALA A 351 -13.81 -7.59 19.72
CA ALA A 351 -13.79 -9.05 19.91
C ALA A 351 -14.01 -9.82 18.61
N GLN A 352 -14.79 -9.23 17.69
CA GLN A 352 -15.00 -9.74 16.34
C GLN A 352 -13.70 -9.82 15.50
N TRP A 353 -12.77 -8.90 15.74
CA TRP A 353 -11.55 -8.73 14.92
C TRP A 353 -10.30 -9.30 15.58
N TYR A 354 -10.23 -9.25 16.91
CA TYR A 354 -9.05 -9.66 17.67
C TYR A 354 -9.40 -10.83 18.60
N PRO A 355 -9.14 -12.08 18.17
CA PRO A 355 -9.45 -13.25 18.99
C PRO A 355 -8.65 -13.25 20.31
N GLY A 356 -9.26 -13.79 21.36
CA GLY A 356 -8.63 -13.95 22.68
C GLY A 356 -8.68 -12.71 23.57
N GLY A 357 -9.58 -11.75 23.30
CA GLY A 357 -9.84 -10.60 24.17
C GLY A 357 -8.74 -9.53 24.17
N LYS A 358 -7.69 -9.69 23.36
CA LYS A 358 -6.59 -8.73 23.23
C LYS A 358 -6.95 -7.69 22.17
N ARG A 359 -7.10 -6.42 22.57
CA ARG A 359 -7.21 -5.32 21.60
C ARG A 359 -5.87 -5.14 20.86
N PHE A 360 -5.92 -4.94 19.53
CA PHE A 360 -4.73 -4.71 18.70
C PHE A 360 -3.66 -5.82 18.81
N ASN A 361 -4.06 -7.05 18.52
CA ASN A 361 -3.25 -8.26 18.74
C ASN A 361 -2.00 -8.40 17.84
N ASP A 362 -1.76 -7.46 16.92
CA ASP A 362 -0.56 -7.39 16.07
C ASP A 362 0.32 -6.16 16.37
N VAL A 363 0.15 -5.55 17.55
CA VAL A 363 0.94 -4.39 17.99
C VAL A 363 1.44 -4.66 19.41
N PRO A 364 2.75 -4.51 19.68
CA PRO A 364 3.27 -4.63 21.04
C PRO A 364 2.56 -3.70 22.01
N ALA A 365 2.27 -4.17 23.24
CA ALA A 365 1.51 -3.41 24.24
C ALA A 365 2.03 -1.98 24.45
N LYS A 366 3.35 -1.80 24.51
CA LYS A 366 4.00 -0.49 24.68
C LYS A 366 3.76 0.51 23.54
N TYR A 367 3.35 0.04 22.36
CA TYR A 367 3.08 0.88 21.19
C TYR A 367 1.58 1.01 20.87
N GLN A 368 0.70 0.43 21.70
CA GLN A 368 -0.74 0.53 21.45
C GLN A 368 -1.29 1.97 21.60
N GLY A 369 -0.55 2.86 22.28
CA GLY A 369 -0.86 4.29 22.34
C GLY A 369 -0.71 5.02 21.00
N ASN A 370 0.03 4.44 20.05
CA ASN A 370 0.24 4.99 18.71
C ASN A 370 -0.98 4.77 17.78
N ILE A 371 -1.90 3.87 18.15
CA ILE A 371 -2.97 3.43 17.26
C ILE A 371 -4.04 4.52 17.14
N ASN A 372 -4.39 4.87 15.91
CA ASN A 372 -5.40 5.88 15.64
C ASN A 372 -6.76 5.42 16.17
N VAL A 373 -7.26 6.10 17.20
CA VAL A 373 -8.57 5.90 17.81
C VAL A 373 -9.41 7.19 17.80
N ASN A 374 -8.99 8.19 17.01
CA ASN A 374 -9.59 9.52 16.98
C ASN A 374 -10.32 9.80 15.65
N ALA A 375 -9.85 9.22 14.54
CA ALA A 375 -10.51 9.35 13.25
C ALA A 375 -11.80 8.52 13.18
N VAL A 376 -12.85 9.08 12.58
CA VAL A 376 -14.04 8.32 12.17
C VAL A 376 -13.63 7.33 11.06
N PRO A 377 -14.23 6.12 11.00
CA PRO A 377 -15.21 5.52 11.92
C PRO A 377 -14.61 4.84 13.15
N MET A 378 -13.30 4.94 13.32
CA MET A 378 -12.49 4.20 14.30
C MET A 378 -12.49 4.78 15.72
N ASN A 379 -13.26 5.84 15.97
CA ASN A 379 -13.27 6.64 17.19
C ASN A 379 -14.45 6.37 18.13
N ARG A 380 -15.27 5.36 17.82
CA ARG A 380 -16.43 4.99 18.61
C ARG A 380 -16.07 3.95 19.66
N ARG A 381 -16.61 4.08 20.88
CA ARG A 381 -16.29 3.19 22.00
C ARG A 381 -16.96 1.81 21.87
N PRO A 382 -16.40 0.76 22.49
CA PRO A 382 -17.06 -0.55 22.54
C PRO A 382 -18.51 -0.48 23.00
N GLY A 383 -19.40 -1.21 22.33
CA GLY A 383 -20.84 -1.24 22.64
C GLY A 383 -21.66 -0.06 22.13
N THR A 384 -21.05 0.94 21.47
CA THR A 384 -21.78 2.02 20.80
C THR A 384 -22.13 1.66 19.36
N THR A 385 -23.14 2.32 18.79
CA THR A 385 -23.53 2.11 17.38
C THR A 385 -22.38 2.48 16.45
N PRO A 386 -21.95 1.59 15.54
CA PRO A 386 -20.99 1.89 14.48
C PRO A 386 -21.38 3.13 13.65
N ALA A 387 -20.39 3.79 13.03
CA ALA A 387 -20.67 4.91 12.12
C ALA A 387 -21.35 4.45 10.83
N LEU A 388 -21.02 3.25 10.37
CA LEU A 388 -21.54 2.64 9.15
C LEU A 388 -22.44 1.44 9.48
N THR A 389 -23.58 1.36 8.80
CA THR A 389 -24.43 0.18 8.76
C THR A 389 -23.91 -0.86 7.77
N GLU A 390 -24.46 -2.09 7.80
CA GLU A 390 -24.10 -3.14 6.84
C GLU A 390 -24.39 -2.76 5.38
N ASP A 391 -25.49 -2.06 5.13
CA ASP A 391 -25.84 -1.60 3.78
C ASP A 391 -24.92 -0.47 3.32
N GLU A 392 -24.50 0.42 4.24
CA GLU A 392 -23.51 1.46 3.95
C GLU A 392 -22.12 0.87 3.65
N ILE A 393 -21.74 -0.22 4.34
CA ILE A 393 -20.53 -0.98 4.02
C ILE A 393 -20.62 -1.54 2.59
N ASP A 394 -21.77 -2.12 2.21
CA ASP A 394 -21.98 -2.66 0.87
C ASP A 394 -21.94 -1.59 -0.22
N ASP A 395 -22.52 -0.40 0.04
CA ASP A 395 -22.47 0.73 -0.87
C ASP A 395 -21.02 1.23 -1.06
N ILE A 396 -20.22 1.34 0.01
CA ILE A 396 -18.78 1.67 -0.08
C ILE A 396 -18.05 0.62 -0.92
N VAL A 397 -18.30 -0.67 -0.70
CA VAL A 397 -17.72 -1.75 -1.51
C VAL A 397 -18.12 -1.61 -2.98
N ALA A 398 -19.38 -1.27 -3.27
CA ALA A 398 -19.84 -0.99 -4.64
C ALA A 398 -19.03 0.15 -5.27
N PHE A 399 -18.84 1.26 -4.55
CA PHE A 399 -17.99 2.36 -5.01
C PHE A 399 -16.55 1.93 -5.28
N LEU A 400 -15.90 1.20 -4.36
CA LEU A 400 -14.50 0.78 -4.53
C LEU A 400 -14.29 -0.10 -5.76
N ARG A 401 -15.31 -0.84 -6.19
CA ARG A 401 -15.26 -1.66 -7.42
C ARG A 401 -15.19 -0.82 -8.68
N THR A 402 -15.70 0.41 -8.65
CA THR A 402 -15.61 1.35 -9.78
C THR A 402 -14.19 1.82 -10.06
N LEU A 403 -13.26 1.62 -9.11
CA LEU A 403 -11.83 1.97 -9.21
C LEU A 403 -10.99 0.90 -9.93
N THR A 404 -11.63 -0.12 -10.48
CA THR A 404 -10.97 -1.20 -11.25
C THR A 404 -10.78 -0.77 -12.70
N ASP A 405 -9.54 -0.80 -13.18
CA ASP A 405 -9.22 -0.53 -14.58
C ASP A 405 -9.94 -1.51 -15.52
N ALA A 406 -10.34 -1.01 -16.70
CA ALA A 406 -11.22 -1.70 -17.63
C ALA A 406 -10.76 -3.13 -17.96
N ARG A 407 -9.44 -3.36 -18.07
CA ARG A 407 -8.85 -4.67 -18.36
C ARG A 407 -9.14 -5.73 -17.28
N TYR A 408 -9.35 -5.33 -16.02
CA TYR A 408 -9.42 -6.25 -14.88
C TYR A 408 -10.83 -6.44 -14.33
N VAL A 409 -11.84 -5.79 -14.90
CA VAL A 409 -13.22 -5.82 -14.36
C VAL A 409 -13.77 -7.24 -14.24
N ALA A 410 -13.42 -8.13 -15.16
CA ALA A 410 -13.84 -9.54 -15.16
C ALA A 410 -13.22 -10.37 -14.01
N LEU A 411 -12.21 -9.85 -13.32
CA LEU A 411 -11.58 -10.51 -12.17
C LEU A 411 -12.23 -10.15 -10.83
N MET A 412 -13.10 -9.14 -10.79
CA MET A 412 -13.81 -8.80 -9.55
C MET A 412 -14.71 -9.98 -9.15
N PRO A 413 -14.68 -10.43 -7.89
CA PRO A 413 -15.55 -11.50 -7.43
C PRO A 413 -17.01 -11.05 -7.51
N ASP A 414 -17.95 -11.93 -7.84
CA ASP A 414 -19.38 -11.56 -7.82
C ASP A 414 -19.76 -10.88 -6.47
N PRO A 415 -20.47 -9.72 -6.47
CA PRO A 415 -20.76 -8.99 -5.24
C PRO A 415 -21.48 -9.82 -4.17
N ALA A 416 -22.45 -10.66 -4.57
CA ALA A 416 -23.19 -11.49 -3.64
C ALA A 416 -22.32 -12.62 -3.09
N ALA A 417 -21.50 -13.25 -3.95
CA ALA A 417 -20.53 -14.25 -3.52
C ALA A 417 -19.45 -13.67 -2.58
N ASP A 418 -18.98 -12.45 -2.85
CA ASP A 418 -17.99 -11.79 -1.99
C ASP A 418 -18.58 -11.45 -0.62
N LYS A 419 -19.82 -10.95 -0.59
CA LYS A 419 -20.58 -10.74 0.66
C LYS A 419 -20.80 -12.04 1.42
N ALA A 420 -21.12 -13.14 0.73
CA ALA A 420 -21.32 -14.44 1.37
C ALA A 420 -20.03 -15.06 1.95
N ARG A 421 -18.86 -14.71 1.41
CA ARG A 421 -17.55 -15.15 1.92
C ARG A 421 -17.03 -14.31 3.08
N SER A 422 -17.60 -13.12 3.31
CA SER A 422 -17.23 -12.27 4.44
C SER A 422 -17.48 -13.05 5.73
N ALA A 423 -16.40 -13.30 6.49
CA ALA A 423 -16.48 -14.04 7.76
C ALA A 423 -17.32 -13.29 8.81
N HIS A 424 -17.58 -12.02 8.52
CA HIS A 424 -18.18 -11.03 9.38
C HIS A 424 -19.49 -10.48 8.83
N ALA A 425 -20.03 -11.06 7.75
CA ALA A 425 -21.39 -10.77 7.33
C ALA A 425 -22.40 -11.28 8.38
N PRO A 426 -23.50 -10.56 8.63
CA PRO A 426 -24.54 -11.03 9.53
C PRO A 426 -25.04 -12.40 9.07
N LYS A 427 -24.91 -13.41 9.93
CA LYS A 427 -25.55 -14.71 9.67
C LYS A 427 -27.05 -14.46 9.63
N VAL A 428 -27.68 -14.69 8.49
CA VAL A 428 -29.15 -14.66 8.39
C VAL A 428 -29.67 -15.63 9.44
N ALA A 429 -30.33 -15.12 10.47
CA ALA A 429 -31.02 -15.95 11.42
C ALA A 429 -32.05 -16.74 10.62
N ALA A 430 -31.86 -18.06 10.53
CA ALA A 430 -32.88 -18.95 9.99
C ALA A 430 -34.13 -18.71 10.85
N LYS A 431 -35.13 -18.03 10.28
CA LYS A 431 -36.46 -17.96 10.90
C LYS A 431 -36.97 -19.39 10.97
N THR A 432 -36.92 -19.98 12.17
CA THR A 432 -37.62 -21.22 12.45
C THR A 432 -39.10 -20.95 12.25
N VAL A 433 -39.64 -21.34 11.09
CA VAL A 433 -41.08 -21.39 10.89
C VAL A 433 -41.58 -22.53 11.78
N ALA A 434 -42.15 -22.16 12.92
CA ALA A 434 -42.89 -23.10 13.75
C ALA A 434 -44.10 -23.57 12.93
N LEU A 435 -44.06 -24.81 12.44
CA LEU A 435 -45.27 -25.49 11.99
C LEU A 435 -46.18 -25.65 13.21
N GLU A 436 -47.29 -24.91 13.22
CA GLU A 436 -48.42 -25.18 14.08
C GLU A 436 -48.86 -26.63 13.89
N ARG A 437 -48.73 -27.43 14.95
CA ARG A 437 -49.31 -28.77 15.02
C ARG A 437 -50.83 -28.61 15.10
N GLN A 438 -51.54 -29.06 14.08
CA GLN A 438 -52.96 -29.36 14.18
C GLN A 438 -53.19 -30.39 15.29
N PRO A 439 -54.23 -30.23 16.14
CA PRO A 439 -54.58 -31.23 17.13
C PRO A 439 -55.19 -32.47 16.45
N PRO A 440 -54.97 -33.68 16.98
CA PRO A 440 -55.45 -34.90 16.35
C PRO A 440 -56.97 -35.00 16.47
N ALA A 441 -57.59 -35.45 15.37
CA ALA A 441 -58.99 -35.81 15.29
C ALA A 441 -59.33 -36.86 16.37
N GLY A 442 -60.38 -36.55 17.13
CA GLY A 442 -60.93 -37.47 18.13
C GLY A 442 -61.43 -38.76 17.50
N THR A 443 -61.08 -39.88 18.13
CA THR A 443 -61.73 -41.18 17.95
C THR A 443 -62.22 -41.67 19.31
N ASN A 444 -63.51 -41.38 19.52
CA ASN A 444 -64.57 -42.14 20.19
C ASN A 444 -64.19 -43.51 20.80
N THR A 445 -64.56 -43.79 22.06
CA THR A 445 -65.78 -44.58 22.44
C THR A 445 -65.77 -45.03 23.91
N ARG A 446 -66.96 -44.93 24.52
CA ARG A 446 -67.61 -45.76 25.57
C ARG A 446 -66.97 -45.93 26.95
#